data_AF-A0A8H5HX16-F1
#
_entry.id   AF-A0A8H5HX16-F1
#
_cell.length_a   1.000
_cell.length_b   1.000
_cell.length_c   1.000
_cell.angle_alpha   90.00
_cell.angle_beta   90.00
_cell.angle_gamma   90.00
#
_symmetry.space_group_name_H-M   'P 1'
#
loop_
_entity.id
_entity.type
_entity.pdbx_description
1 polymer ?
#
loop_
_entity_poly.entity_id
_entity_poly.type
_entity_poly.pdbx_seq_one_letter_code
_entity_poly.pdbx_strand_id
1 'polypeptide(L)'
;MTLPDTFDTFVPTNFSQLLTQVKFQPKYIGFAELKELDSTVGIFKSSLELAEQVYSPALLNHCQRCYYFALAILHSGYPSKSPFVPQISRDALVKEIYLTSLLHDFGLSTNDYVTSHPAHTMTFEFAGGIIAYEHLRAGYAASQQLKDVQIAQIAQSIMLHTSLFDRGNSSAAGTLIHLAAFLDIGGYGSFGPDSMATMINRDTVREIEEAFPRSDMAEVDQEFQTIEESKPTCLLNHFSQGAELGDNPVSASH
;
A
#
# COMPACT_ATOMS: atom_id res chain seq x y z
N MET A 1 -12.99 -15.76 8.38
CA MET A 1 -12.60 -17.06 7.74
C MET A 1 -11.17 -17.29 8.22
N THR A 2 -10.77 -18.49 8.61
CA THR A 2 -9.38 -18.64 9.10
C THR A 2 -8.42 -18.27 7.98
N LEU A 3 -7.59 -17.25 8.22
CA LEU A 3 -6.63 -16.75 7.24
C LEU A 3 -5.63 -17.88 6.89
N PRO A 4 -5.28 -18.10 5.60
CA PRO A 4 -4.30 -19.11 5.21
C PRO A 4 -2.93 -18.93 5.85
N ASP A 5 -2.18 -20.02 6.03
CA ASP A 5 -0.79 -19.98 6.52
C ASP A 5 0.20 -19.45 5.47
N THR A 6 -0.13 -19.60 4.19
CA THR A 6 0.67 -19.15 3.06
C THR A 6 -0.19 -18.53 1.98
N PHE A 7 0.42 -17.67 1.17
CA PHE A 7 -0.18 -17.03 0.01
C PHE A 7 0.73 -17.18 -1.20
N ASP A 8 0.18 -16.96 -2.38
CA ASP A 8 0.97 -16.88 -3.60
C ASP A 8 1.93 -15.68 -3.50
N THR A 9 3.24 -15.90 -3.72
CA THR A 9 4.24 -14.82 -3.66
C THR A 9 4.03 -13.78 -4.76
N PHE A 10 3.51 -14.22 -5.91
CA PHE A 10 3.29 -13.39 -7.08
C PHE A 10 1.87 -13.55 -7.59
N VAL A 11 1.25 -12.45 -7.98
CA VAL A 11 -0.11 -12.41 -8.52
C VAL A 11 -0.16 -11.54 -9.78
N PRO A 12 -1.17 -11.68 -10.64
CA PRO A 12 -1.32 -10.80 -11.79
C PRO A 12 -1.36 -9.33 -11.35
N THR A 13 -0.60 -8.50 -12.06
CA THR A 13 -0.60 -7.05 -11.85
C THR A 13 -1.89 -6.40 -12.38
N ASN A 14 -2.48 -7.00 -13.41
CA ASN A 14 -3.76 -6.56 -13.97
C ASN A 14 -4.93 -7.04 -13.08
N PHE A 15 -5.74 -6.10 -12.62
CA PHE A 15 -6.82 -6.38 -11.68
C PHE A 15 -7.89 -7.32 -12.24
N SER A 16 -8.30 -7.14 -13.50
CA SER A 16 -9.27 -8.03 -14.14
C SER A 16 -8.74 -9.46 -14.20
N GLN A 17 -7.45 -9.65 -14.50
CA GLN A 17 -6.81 -10.97 -14.46
C GLN A 17 -6.75 -11.54 -13.04
N LEU A 18 -6.44 -10.73 -12.02
CA LEU A 18 -6.45 -11.15 -10.62
C LEU A 18 -7.84 -11.69 -10.22
N LEU A 19 -8.91 -10.97 -10.57
CA LEU A 19 -10.28 -11.37 -10.29
C LEU A 19 -10.70 -12.67 -10.99
N THR A 20 -10.06 -13.06 -12.11
CA THR A 20 -10.31 -14.38 -12.72
C THR A 20 -9.71 -15.53 -11.91
N GLN A 21 -8.69 -15.26 -11.09
CA GLN A 21 -7.97 -16.27 -10.30
C GLN A 21 -8.54 -16.41 -8.89
N VAL A 22 -9.25 -15.40 -8.40
CA VAL A 22 -9.75 -15.34 -7.03
C VAL A 22 -11.18 -14.86 -6.96
N LYS A 23 -11.96 -15.55 -6.12
CA LYS A 23 -13.28 -15.11 -5.73
C LYS A 23 -13.24 -14.57 -4.31
N PHE A 24 -12.98 -13.28 -4.20
CA PHE A 24 -13.05 -12.57 -2.94
C PHE A 24 -14.42 -12.76 -2.27
N GLN A 25 -14.41 -12.86 -0.95
CA GLN A 25 -15.56 -12.93 -0.07
C GLN A 25 -15.39 -11.88 1.03
N PRO A 26 -15.68 -10.60 0.73
CA PRO A 26 -15.53 -9.52 1.69
C PRO A 26 -16.51 -9.71 2.84
N LYS A 27 -16.00 -10.19 3.96
CA LYS A 27 -16.72 -10.31 5.21
C LYS A 27 -16.24 -9.23 6.14
N TYR A 28 -17.16 -8.71 6.94
CA TYR A 28 -16.80 -7.85 8.05
C TYR A 28 -15.74 -8.54 8.91
N ILE A 29 -14.68 -7.80 9.18
CA ILE A 29 -13.64 -8.06 10.16
C ILE A 29 -13.44 -6.77 10.95
N GLY A 30 -13.48 -6.86 12.28
CA GLY A 30 -13.33 -5.68 13.13
C GLY A 30 -11.88 -5.19 13.14
N PHE A 31 -11.67 -3.89 13.35
CA PHE A 31 -10.33 -3.30 13.42
C PHE A 31 -9.47 -3.96 14.51
N ALA A 32 -10.06 -4.30 15.65
CA ALA A 32 -9.36 -5.01 16.73
C ALA A 32 -8.81 -6.38 16.30
N GLU A 33 -9.55 -7.12 15.47
CA GLU A 33 -9.12 -8.43 14.94
C GLU A 33 -7.99 -8.26 13.91
N LEU A 34 -8.05 -7.22 13.07
CA LEU A 34 -6.94 -6.89 12.16
C LEU A 34 -5.64 -6.60 12.92
N LYS A 35 -5.72 -5.89 14.05
CA LYS A 35 -4.54 -5.59 14.90
C LYS A 35 -3.88 -6.81 15.52
N GLU A 36 -4.58 -7.95 15.61
CA GLU A 36 -3.94 -9.18 16.07
C GLU A 36 -2.84 -9.66 15.11
N LEU A 37 -2.93 -9.27 13.83
CA LEU A 37 -1.91 -9.53 12.81
C LEU A 37 -0.65 -8.66 12.97
N ASP A 38 -0.70 -7.58 13.75
CA ASP A 38 0.44 -6.68 13.99
C ASP A 38 1.49 -7.29 14.92
N SER A 39 1.18 -8.42 15.57
CA SER A 39 2.02 -9.02 16.62
C SER A 39 3.48 -9.25 16.22
N THR A 40 3.78 -9.28 14.92
CA THR A 40 5.14 -9.51 14.40
C THR A 40 5.78 -8.31 13.72
N VAL A 41 5.05 -7.21 13.50
CA VAL A 41 5.59 -6.02 12.79
C VAL A 41 6.28 -5.02 13.71
N GLY A 42 6.09 -5.14 15.03
CA GLY A 42 6.75 -4.29 16.03
C GLY A 42 8.29 -4.34 16.00
N ILE A 43 8.86 -5.36 15.35
CA ILE A 43 10.31 -5.45 15.10
C ILE A 43 10.84 -4.34 14.16
N PHE A 44 9.96 -3.66 13.43
CA PHE A 44 10.29 -2.58 12.48
C PHE A 44 10.01 -1.18 13.06
N LYS A 45 10.17 -1.04 14.39
CA LYS A 45 9.94 0.22 15.10
C LYS A 45 10.68 1.41 14.47
N SER A 46 11.92 1.22 14.02
CA SER A 46 12.71 2.28 13.37
C SER A 46 12.12 2.77 12.05
N SER A 47 11.35 1.95 11.34
CA SER A 47 10.63 2.42 10.14
C SER A 47 9.43 3.29 10.51
N LEU A 48 8.72 2.95 11.60
CA LEU A 48 7.62 3.77 12.09
C LEU A 48 8.12 5.11 12.62
N GLU A 49 9.18 5.10 13.43
CA GLU A 49 9.78 6.32 13.95
C GLU A 49 10.26 7.25 12.82
N LEU A 50 10.83 6.70 11.74
CA LEU A 50 11.21 7.50 10.58
C LEU A 50 9.99 8.08 9.86
N ALA A 51 8.94 7.29 9.65
CA ALA A 51 7.70 7.76 9.03
C ALA A 51 7.04 8.87 9.87
N GLU A 52 6.95 8.70 11.18
CA GLU A 52 6.43 9.73 12.12
C GLU A 52 7.26 11.02 12.10
N GLN A 53 8.56 10.94 11.81
CA GLN A 53 9.43 12.11 11.69
C GLN A 53 9.27 12.82 10.34
N VAL A 54 8.99 12.08 9.28
CA VAL A 54 9.05 12.57 7.88
C VAL A 54 7.67 12.94 7.34
N TYR A 55 6.60 12.31 7.79
CA TYR A 55 5.26 12.54 7.29
C TYR A 55 4.51 13.63 8.03
N SER A 56 3.62 14.30 7.31
CA SER A 56 2.51 15.01 7.94
C SER A 56 1.55 14.01 8.61
N PRO A 57 0.71 14.45 9.57
CA PRO A 57 -0.30 13.59 10.15
C PRO A 57 -1.26 12.98 9.11
N ALA A 58 -1.62 13.74 8.07
CA ALA A 58 -2.50 13.29 7.00
C ALA A 58 -1.87 12.14 6.20
N LEU A 59 -0.61 12.30 5.79
CA LEU A 59 0.12 11.28 5.02
C LEU A 59 0.41 10.03 5.86
N LEU A 60 0.76 10.18 7.14
CA LEU A 60 0.94 9.04 8.04
C LEU A 60 -0.36 8.24 8.21
N ASN A 61 -1.49 8.93 8.41
CA ASN A 61 -2.79 8.28 8.51
C ASN A 61 -3.16 7.57 7.20
N HIS A 62 -2.87 8.15 6.03
CA HIS A 62 -3.04 7.49 4.73
C HIS A 62 -2.25 6.16 4.68
N CYS A 63 -0.96 6.19 4.97
CA CYS A 63 -0.13 4.99 4.99
C CYS A 63 -0.65 3.92 5.98
N GLN A 64 -1.14 4.34 7.15
CA GLN A 64 -1.74 3.44 8.15
C GLN A 64 -3.07 2.83 7.66
N ARG A 65 -3.95 3.61 7.03
CA ARG A 65 -5.17 3.07 6.41
C ARG A 65 -4.84 2.07 5.31
N CYS A 66 -3.88 2.40 4.44
CA CYS A 66 -3.43 1.50 3.37
C CYS A 66 -2.95 0.14 3.92
N TYR A 67 -2.23 0.13 5.05
CA TYR A 67 -1.83 -1.10 5.73
C TYR A 67 -3.05 -1.95 6.14
N TYR A 68 -4.01 -1.37 6.85
CA TYR A 68 -5.16 -2.13 7.35
C TYR A 68 -6.16 -2.49 6.25
N PHE A 69 -6.32 -1.67 5.21
CA PHE A 69 -7.08 -2.03 4.02
C PHE A 69 -6.45 -3.23 3.30
N ALA A 70 -5.13 -3.25 3.15
CA ALA A 70 -4.42 -4.39 2.57
C ALA A 70 -4.63 -5.66 3.41
N LEU A 71 -4.60 -5.59 4.74
CA LEU A 71 -4.91 -6.74 5.60
C LEU A 71 -6.38 -7.19 5.48
N ALA A 72 -7.32 -6.26 5.38
CA ALA A 72 -8.73 -6.58 5.18
C ALA A 72 -8.97 -7.27 3.82
N ILE A 73 -8.35 -6.78 2.74
CA ILE A 73 -8.40 -7.40 1.40
C ILE A 73 -7.74 -8.80 1.44
N LEU A 74 -6.62 -8.94 2.16
CA LEU A 74 -5.96 -10.23 2.37
C LEU A 74 -6.93 -11.24 3.02
N HIS A 75 -7.65 -10.80 4.05
CA HIS A 75 -8.64 -11.60 4.78
C HIS A 75 -9.90 -11.94 3.96
N SER A 76 -10.24 -11.12 2.96
CA SER A 76 -11.34 -11.39 2.02
C SER A 76 -11.06 -12.54 1.04
N GLY A 77 -9.89 -13.19 1.09
CA GLY A 77 -9.63 -14.42 0.33
C GLY A 77 -8.64 -14.24 -0.82
N TYR A 78 -7.46 -13.67 -0.53
CA TYR A 78 -6.37 -13.48 -1.49
C TYR A 78 -5.80 -14.81 -2.06
N PRO A 79 -5.15 -14.81 -3.25
CA PRO A 79 -4.64 -16.04 -3.87
C PRO A 79 -3.69 -16.83 -2.97
N SER A 80 -3.88 -18.15 -2.92
CA SER A 80 -3.08 -19.09 -2.13
C SER A 80 -3.06 -20.46 -2.79
N LYS A 81 -1.90 -21.12 -2.80
CA LYS A 81 -1.68 -22.45 -3.37
C LYS A 81 -2.04 -22.56 -4.85
N SER A 82 -1.86 -21.47 -5.62
CA SER A 82 -2.02 -21.55 -7.07
C SER A 82 -0.96 -22.48 -7.68
N PRO A 83 -1.31 -23.27 -8.71
CA PRO A 83 -0.36 -24.15 -9.36
C PRO A 83 0.87 -23.40 -9.87
N PHE A 84 2.06 -23.93 -9.55
CA PHE A 84 3.37 -23.42 -10.00
C PHE A 84 3.75 -22.01 -9.50
N VAL A 85 3.02 -21.44 -8.54
CA VAL A 85 3.36 -20.16 -7.93
C VAL A 85 4.10 -20.39 -6.60
N PRO A 86 5.29 -19.82 -6.38
CA PRO A 86 5.97 -19.83 -5.09
C PRO A 86 5.05 -19.32 -3.97
N GLN A 87 5.27 -19.80 -2.75
CA GLN A 87 4.44 -19.43 -1.60
C GLN A 87 5.24 -18.56 -0.62
N ILE A 88 4.60 -17.53 -0.09
CA ILE A 88 5.08 -16.70 1.02
C ILE A 88 4.29 -17.05 2.28
N SER A 89 4.95 -17.09 3.45
CA SER A 89 4.23 -17.29 4.71
C SER A 89 3.39 -16.05 5.04
N ARG A 90 2.27 -16.25 5.73
CA ARG A 90 1.42 -15.17 6.23
C ARG A 90 2.22 -14.11 6.99
N ASP A 91 3.07 -14.56 7.92
CA ASP A 91 3.91 -13.67 8.72
C ASP A 91 4.87 -12.82 7.85
N ALA A 92 5.53 -13.43 6.88
CA ALA A 92 6.42 -12.69 5.98
C ALA A 92 5.64 -11.69 5.10
N LEU A 93 4.47 -12.09 4.60
CA LEU A 93 3.62 -11.20 3.80
C LEU A 93 3.10 -10.02 4.61
N VAL A 94 2.61 -10.23 5.84
CA VAL A 94 2.14 -9.14 6.72
C VAL A 94 3.26 -8.13 6.99
N LYS A 95 4.49 -8.62 7.20
CA LYS A 95 5.68 -7.76 7.36
C LYS A 95 6.01 -6.96 6.11
N GLU A 96 5.91 -7.58 4.93
CA GLU A 96 6.13 -6.89 3.65
C GLU A 96 5.03 -5.88 3.35
N ILE A 97 3.76 -6.19 3.62
CA ILE A 97 2.65 -5.24 3.51
C ILE A 97 2.87 -4.06 4.46
N TYR A 98 3.23 -4.31 5.72
CA TYR A 98 3.48 -3.25 6.71
C TYR A 98 4.55 -2.27 6.22
N LEU A 99 5.74 -2.78 5.86
CA LEU A 99 6.85 -1.96 5.41
C LEU A 99 6.55 -1.26 4.09
N THR A 100 5.87 -1.92 3.16
CA THR A 100 5.50 -1.28 1.88
C THR A 100 4.48 -0.18 2.12
N SER A 101 3.42 -0.41 2.92
CA SER A 101 2.41 0.60 3.25
C SER A 101 3.02 1.81 3.93
N LEU A 102 3.87 1.58 4.93
CA LEU A 102 4.44 2.63 5.76
C LEU A 102 5.43 3.52 5.02
N LEU A 103 6.04 3.04 3.94
CA LEU A 103 7.16 3.71 3.27
C LEU A 103 6.84 4.12 1.82
N HIS A 104 5.69 3.74 1.26
CA HIS A 104 5.43 3.92 -0.18
C HIS A 104 5.44 5.38 -0.64
N ASP A 105 4.99 6.30 0.22
CA ASP A 105 4.89 7.73 -0.08
C ASP A 105 6.05 8.55 0.48
N PHE A 106 7.18 7.93 0.85
CA PHE A 106 8.36 8.70 1.26
C PHE A 106 8.75 9.78 0.27
N GLY A 107 8.58 9.56 -1.03
CA GLY A 107 8.92 10.57 -2.03
C GLY A 107 7.95 11.76 -2.12
N LEU A 108 6.75 11.69 -1.52
CA LEU A 108 5.79 12.81 -1.46
C LEU A 108 6.12 13.78 -0.34
N SER A 109 6.76 13.30 0.73
CA SER A 109 7.07 14.13 1.89
C SER A 109 7.90 15.37 1.51
N THR A 110 7.50 16.50 2.09
CA THR A 110 8.18 17.80 1.97
C THR A 110 9.31 17.98 3.00
N ASN A 111 9.57 16.98 3.85
CA ASN A 111 10.61 17.03 4.87
C ASN A 111 12.02 17.12 4.26
N ASP A 112 12.90 17.90 4.89
CA ASP A 112 14.30 18.10 4.47
C ASP A 112 15.08 16.78 4.28
N TYR A 113 14.80 15.74 5.07
CA TYR A 113 15.41 14.42 4.90
C TYR A 113 15.14 13.83 3.51
N VAL A 114 13.93 14.03 2.99
CA VAL A 114 13.51 13.55 1.67
C VAL A 114 13.93 14.52 0.58
N THR A 115 13.67 15.82 0.75
CA THR A 115 13.88 16.82 -0.30
C THR A 115 15.36 17.09 -0.59
N SER A 116 16.25 16.86 0.40
CA SER A 116 17.71 16.94 0.21
C SER A 116 18.33 15.67 -0.38
N HIS A 117 17.57 14.57 -0.49
CA HIS A 117 18.09 13.31 -1.01
C HIS A 117 18.38 13.41 -2.53
N PRO A 118 19.50 12.85 -3.04
CA PRO A 118 19.85 12.96 -4.46
C PRO A 118 18.79 12.39 -5.43
N ALA A 119 18.02 11.40 -5.00
CA ALA A 119 16.94 10.81 -5.78
C ALA A 119 15.66 11.68 -5.83
N HIS A 120 15.56 12.74 -5.02
CA HIS A 120 14.35 13.56 -4.90
C HIS A 120 13.89 14.17 -6.22
N THR A 121 14.78 14.40 -7.18
CA THR A 121 14.42 14.96 -8.49
C THR A 121 13.78 13.94 -9.44
N MET A 122 13.72 12.66 -9.06
CA MET A 122 12.96 11.63 -9.78
C MET A 122 11.46 11.72 -9.43
N THR A 123 10.66 10.90 -10.12
CA THR A 123 9.28 10.63 -9.71
C THR A 123 9.23 10.16 -8.25
N PHE A 124 8.19 10.56 -7.51
CA PHE A 124 8.14 10.35 -6.07
C PHE A 124 8.19 8.87 -5.70
N GLU A 125 7.65 7.99 -6.53
CA GLU A 125 7.67 6.54 -6.34
C GLU A 125 9.09 5.98 -6.38
N PHE A 126 9.92 6.49 -7.29
CA PHE A 126 11.32 6.07 -7.41
C PHE A 126 12.17 6.67 -6.30
N ALA A 127 11.97 7.96 -6.01
CA ALA A 127 12.65 8.63 -4.91
C ALA A 127 12.36 7.92 -3.57
N GLY A 128 11.07 7.69 -3.28
CA GLY A 128 10.60 6.98 -2.09
C GLY A 128 11.13 5.55 -2.03
N GLY A 129 11.07 4.81 -3.15
CA GLY A 129 11.58 3.44 -3.22
C GLY A 129 13.09 3.34 -2.98
N ILE A 130 13.88 4.30 -3.47
CA ILE A 130 15.34 4.35 -3.22
C ILE A 130 15.62 4.65 -1.75
N ILE A 131 14.97 5.69 -1.19
CA ILE A 131 15.14 6.07 0.23
C ILE A 131 14.71 4.91 1.15
N ALA A 132 13.60 4.25 0.84
CA ALA A 132 13.14 3.09 1.57
C ALA A 132 14.13 1.92 1.47
N TYR A 133 14.67 1.63 0.28
CA TYR A 133 15.70 0.59 0.11
C TYR A 133 16.92 0.84 1.00
N GLU A 134 17.44 2.06 0.99
CA GLU A 134 18.61 2.45 1.79
C GLU A 134 18.34 2.33 3.29
N HIS A 135 17.20 2.84 3.74
CA HIS A 135 16.75 2.73 5.14
C HIS A 135 16.62 1.27 5.59
N LEU A 136 15.90 0.45 4.81
CA LEU A 136 15.67 -0.96 5.14
C LEU A 136 16.97 -1.75 5.18
N ARG A 137 17.88 -1.50 4.22
CA ARG A 137 19.19 -2.16 4.17
C ARG A 137 20.06 -1.75 5.36
N ALA A 138 20.09 -0.47 5.71
CA ALA A 138 20.85 0.03 6.86
C ALA A 138 20.30 -0.51 8.19
N GLY A 139 18.97 -0.53 8.34
CA GLY A 139 18.31 -0.91 9.60
C GLY A 139 18.23 -2.42 9.86
N TYR A 140 18.05 -3.24 8.81
CA TYR A 140 17.58 -4.62 9.00
C TYR A 140 18.44 -5.71 8.33
N ALA A 141 19.35 -5.36 7.42
CA ALA A 141 20.17 -6.37 6.75
C ALA A 141 21.22 -6.98 7.69
N ALA A 142 21.89 -6.15 8.51
CA ALA A 142 22.91 -6.64 9.44
C ALA A 142 22.32 -7.54 10.54
N SER A 143 21.12 -7.22 11.04
CA SER A 143 20.39 -8.01 12.03
C SER A 143 19.66 -9.23 11.44
N GLN A 144 19.68 -9.40 10.11
CA GLN A 144 18.96 -10.45 9.39
C GLN A 144 17.45 -10.47 9.65
N GLN A 145 16.88 -9.33 10.07
CA GLN A 145 15.43 -9.16 10.20
C GLN A 145 14.76 -9.14 8.83
N LEU A 146 15.48 -8.69 7.79
CA LEU A 146 15.09 -8.78 6.39
C LEU A 146 16.24 -9.36 5.56
N LYS A 147 15.90 -10.20 4.59
CA LYS A 147 16.83 -10.65 3.55
C LYS A 147 16.91 -9.63 2.42
N ASP A 148 18.03 -9.60 1.70
CA ASP A 148 18.22 -8.70 0.54
C ASP A 148 17.09 -8.80 -0.49
N VAL A 149 16.57 -10.01 -0.74
CA VAL A 149 15.44 -10.22 -1.66
C VAL A 149 14.16 -9.54 -1.18
N GLN A 150 13.89 -9.55 0.13
CA GLN A 150 12.70 -8.91 0.71
C GLN A 150 12.84 -7.39 0.65
N ILE A 151 14.03 -6.86 0.96
CA ILE A 151 14.33 -5.43 0.86
C ILE A 151 14.13 -4.94 -0.58
N ALA A 152 14.66 -5.68 -1.57
CA ALA A 152 14.50 -5.37 -2.98
C ALA A 152 13.02 -5.47 -3.42
N GLN A 153 12.28 -6.48 -2.95
CA GLN A 153 10.85 -6.64 -3.25
C GLN A 153 10.00 -5.52 -2.66
N ILE A 154 10.26 -5.08 -1.43
CA ILE A 154 9.56 -3.95 -0.81
C ILE A 154 9.85 -2.67 -1.61
N ALA A 155 11.12 -2.38 -1.89
CA ALA A 155 11.52 -1.21 -2.66
C ALA A 155 10.88 -1.21 -4.06
N GLN A 156 10.90 -2.35 -4.76
CA GLN A 156 10.25 -2.48 -6.07
C GLN A 156 8.72 -2.31 -5.96
N SER A 157 8.09 -2.82 -4.91
CA SER A 157 6.65 -2.66 -4.70
C SER A 157 6.29 -1.18 -4.49
N ILE A 158 7.12 -0.44 -3.74
CA ILE A 158 7.00 1.02 -3.59
C ILE A 158 7.16 1.72 -4.95
N MET A 159 8.17 1.38 -5.74
CA MET A 159 8.41 2.04 -7.03
C MET A 159 7.28 1.86 -8.05
N LEU A 160 6.46 0.82 -7.87
CA LEU A 160 5.44 0.41 -8.82
C LEU A 160 4.00 0.60 -8.31
N HIS A 161 3.82 1.12 -7.09
CA HIS A 161 2.51 1.11 -6.43
C HIS A 161 1.45 1.98 -7.14
N THR A 162 1.88 3.02 -7.85
CA THR A 162 0.99 3.83 -8.70
C THR A 162 0.78 3.19 -10.07
N SER A 163 1.73 2.43 -10.60
CA SER A 163 1.71 2.02 -12.00
C SER A 163 0.63 0.98 -12.32
N LEU A 164 -0.21 1.28 -13.32
CA LEU A 164 -1.18 0.33 -13.91
C LEU A 164 -0.53 -0.44 -15.05
N PHE A 165 -0.40 -1.76 -14.88
CA PHE A 165 0.20 -2.65 -15.88
C PHE A 165 -0.85 -3.58 -16.50
N ASP A 166 -0.82 -3.73 -17.82
CA ASP A 166 -1.73 -4.62 -18.54
C ASP A 166 -1.38 -6.11 -18.43
N ARG A 167 -0.13 -6.42 -18.09
CA ARG A 167 0.44 -7.78 -18.16
C ARG A 167 1.62 -7.94 -17.21
N GLY A 168 1.85 -9.19 -16.79
CA GLY A 168 2.91 -9.57 -15.87
C GLY A 168 2.40 -9.82 -14.46
N ASN A 169 3.32 -10.03 -13.54
CA ASN A 169 3.03 -10.30 -12.14
C ASN A 169 3.71 -9.27 -11.24
N SER A 170 3.04 -8.95 -10.14
CA SER A 170 3.59 -8.18 -9.02
C SER A 170 3.81 -9.11 -7.82
N SER A 171 4.58 -8.65 -6.84
CA SER A 171 4.56 -9.29 -5.51
C SER A 171 3.16 -9.21 -4.91
N ALA A 172 2.81 -10.16 -4.04
CA ALA A 172 1.55 -10.12 -3.30
C ALA A 172 1.39 -8.81 -2.53
N ALA A 173 2.44 -8.35 -1.83
CA ALA A 173 2.44 -7.08 -1.12
C ALA A 173 2.21 -5.90 -2.07
N GLY A 174 2.92 -5.84 -3.21
CA GLY A 174 2.78 -4.75 -4.17
C GLY A 174 1.36 -4.58 -4.71
N THR A 175 0.69 -5.68 -5.08
CA THR A 175 -0.72 -5.62 -5.52
C THR A 175 -1.66 -5.22 -4.38
N LEU A 176 -1.43 -5.70 -3.15
CA LEU A 176 -2.26 -5.30 -2.00
C LEU A 176 -2.14 -3.81 -1.67
N ILE A 177 -0.92 -3.26 -1.74
CA ILE A 177 -0.69 -1.82 -1.55
C ILE A 177 -1.30 -1.00 -2.67
N HIS A 178 -1.16 -1.45 -3.92
CA HIS A 178 -1.82 -0.81 -5.05
C HIS A 178 -3.33 -0.73 -4.81
N LEU A 179 -3.99 -1.85 -4.48
CA LEU A 179 -5.43 -1.86 -4.21
C LEU A 179 -5.80 -0.96 -3.02
N ALA A 180 -5.01 -0.97 -1.96
CA ALA A 180 -5.27 -0.20 -0.75
C ALA A 180 -5.11 1.31 -0.97
N ALA A 181 -4.05 1.74 -1.65
CA ALA A 181 -3.81 3.15 -1.99
C ALA A 181 -4.90 3.70 -2.91
N PHE A 182 -5.27 2.93 -3.95
CA PHE A 182 -6.38 3.33 -4.83
C PHE A 182 -7.72 3.38 -4.11
N LEU A 183 -8.00 2.48 -3.16
CA LEU A 183 -9.20 2.57 -2.32
C LEU A 183 -9.19 3.85 -1.47
N ASP A 184 -8.05 4.18 -0.87
CA ASP A 184 -7.98 5.34 0.01
C ASP A 184 -8.05 6.68 -0.74
N ILE A 185 -7.51 6.75 -1.95
CA ILE A 185 -7.57 7.98 -2.77
C ILE A 185 -8.86 8.07 -3.59
N GLY A 186 -9.21 6.99 -4.32
CA GLY A 186 -10.32 6.95 -5.27
C GLY A 186 -11.63 6.36 -4.75
N GLY A 187 -11.65 5.84 -3.51
CA GLY A 187 -12.84 5.28 -2.89
C GLY A 187 -13.28 3.93 -3.47
N TYR A 188 -14.56 3.61 -3.32
CA TYR A 188 -15.09 2.30 -3.75
C TYR A 188 -15.16 2.13 -5.27
N GLY A 189 -15.06 3.25 -6.00
CA GLY A 189 -15.20 3.34 -7.45
C GLY A 189 -13.88 3.32 -8.23
N SER A 190 -12.72 3.14 -7.59
CA SER A 190 -11.40 3.38 -8.19
C SER A 190 -11.10 2.59 -9.48
N PHE A 191 -11.76 1.46 -9.69
CA PHE A 191 -11.63 0.64 -10.91
C PHE A 191 -12.97 0.45 -11.63
N GLY A 192 -13.91 1.38 -11.44
CA GLY A 192 -15.28 1.34 -11.93
C GLY A 192 -16.31 1.31 -10.79
N PRO A 193 -17.61 1.53 -11.08
CA PRO A 193 -18.65 1.63 -10.06
C PRO A 193 -18.66 0.43 -9.11
N ASP A 194 -18.49 0.70 -7.80
CA ASP A 194 -18.43 -0.30 -6.73
C ASP A 194 -17.40 -1.43 -6.92
N SER A 195 -16.34 -1.21 -7.71
CA SER A 195 -15.32 -2.23 -7.98
C SER A 195 -14.70 -2.79 -6.70
N MET A 196 -14.43 -1.93 -5.71
CA MET A 196 -13.80 -2.33 -4.45
C MET A 196 -14.75 -3.07 -3.49
N ALA A 197 -16.07 -2.97 -3.69
CA ALA A 197 -17.05 -3.64 -2.84
C ALA A 197 -16.97 -5.17 -2.96
N THR A 198 -16.36 -5.66 -4.04
CA THR A 198 -16.07 -7.08 -4.24
C THR A 198 -14.90 -7.60 -3.40
N MET A 199 -14.06 -6.72 -2.83
CA MET A 199 -12.80 -7.07 -2.17
C MET A 199 -12.74 -6.70 -0.70
N ILE A 200 -13.45 -5.65 -0.27
CA ILE A 200 -13.39 -5.18 1.10
C ILE A 200 -14.77 -4.75 1.62
N ASN A 201 -15.05 -5.13 2.86
CA ASN A 201 -16.32 -4.81 3.51
C ASN A 201 -16.36 -3.35 3.99
N ARG A 202 -17.50 -2.66 3.77
CA ARG A 202 -17.70 -1.24 4.12
C ARG A 202 -17.62 -0.94 5.62
N ASP A 203 -18.11 -1.84 6.46
CA ASP A 203 -18.06 -1.65 7.91
C ASP A 203 -16.62 -1.73 8.44
N THR A 204 -15.82 -2.63 7.86
CA THR A 204 -14.37 -2.71 8.15
C THR A 204 -13.65 -1.42 7.73
N VAL A 205 -13.96 -0.88 6.54
CA VAL A 205 -13.36 0.39 6.09
C VAL A 205 -13.70 1.53 7.05
N ARG A 206 -14.97 1.63 7.48
CA ARG A 206 -15.41 2.64 8.43
C ARG A 206 -14.62 2.59 9.75
N GLU A 207 -14.45 1.41 10.34
CA GLU A 207 -13.70 1.28 11.61
C GLU A 207 -12.22 1.66 11.45
N ILE A 208 -11.62 1.37 10.30
CA ILE A 208 -10.23 1.76 10.00
C ILE A 208 -10.12 3.28 9.87
N GLU A 209 -11.07 3.94 9.19
CA GLU A 209 -11.09 5.40 9.08
C GLU A 209 -11.40 6.11 10.39
N GLU A 210 -12.22 5.51 11.27
CA GLU A 210 -12.42 6.00 12.64
C GLU A 210 -11.13 5.95 13.46
N ALA A 211 -10.30 4.92 13.26
CA ALA A 211 -9.00 4.79 13.93
C ALA A 211 -7.92 5.70 13.33
N PHE A 212 -7.96 5.94 12.02
CA PHE A 212 -7.00 6.77 11.27
C PHE A 212 -7.73 7.80 10.41
N PRO A 213 -8.20 8.91 11.01
CA PRO A 213 -9.07 9.87 10.34
C PRO A 213 -8.47 10.44 9.05
N ARG A 214 -9.35 10.66 8.07
CA ARG A 214 -9.10 11.41 6.82
C ARG A 214 -9.08 12.94 7.02
N SER A 215 -9.00 13.42 8.26
CA SER A 215 -8.85 14.85 8.51
C SER A 215 -7.60 15.32 7.77
N ASP A 216 -7.79 16.21 6.80
CA ASP A 216 -6.75 16.81 5.96
C ASP A 216 -6.28 16.01 4.73
N MET A 217 -7.14 15.17 4.13
CA MET A 217 -6.83 14.62 2.78
C MET A 217 -6.57 15.69 1.71
N ALA A 218 -7.12 16.90 1.88
CA ALA A 218 -6.80 18.05 1.04
C ALA A 218 -5.30 18.41 1.05
N GLU A 219 -4.58 18.10 2.13
CA GLU A 219 -3.12 18.24 2.19
C GLU A 219 -2.43 17.25 1.26
N VAL A 220 -2.85 15.98 1.30
CA VAL A 220 -2.33 14.92 0.40
C VAL A 220 -2.61 15.28 -1.06
N ASP A 221 -3.80 15.81 -1.37
CA ASP A 221 -4.11 16.29 -2.72
C ASP A 221 -3.22 17.45 -3.16
N GLN A 222 -2.95 18.38 -2.24
CA GLN A 222 -2.08 19.52 -2.52
C GLN A 222 -0.63 19.07 -2.75
N GLU A 223 -0.16 18.06 -2.03
CA GLU A 223 1.14 17.43 -2.26
C GLU A 223 1.20 16.77 -3.64
N PHE A 224 0.15 16.04 -4.04
CA PHE A 224 0.04 15.49 -5.39
C PHE A 224 0.10 16.59 -6.45
N GLN A 225 -0.73 17.62 -6.35
CA GLN A 225 -0.72 18.75 -7.29
C GLN A 225 0.66 19.41 -7.39
N THR A 226 1.33 19.60 -6.25
CA THR A 226 2.68 20.17 -6.21
C THR A 226 3.68 19.29 -6.97
N ILE A 227 3.59 17.97 -6.83
CA ILE A 227 4.44 17.02 -7.57
C ILE A 227 4.10 17.02 -9.06
N GLU A 228 2.82 17.03 -9.44
CA GLU A 228 2.41 17.10 -10.84
C GLU A 228 2.98 18.34 -11.55
N GLU A 229 2.93 19.50 -10.89
CA GLU A 229 3.44 20.78 -11.40
C GLU A 229 4.98 20.86 -11.40
N SER A 230 5.62 20.45 -10.31
CA SER A 230 7.08 20.58 -10.16
C SER A 230 7.87 19.48 -10.88
N LYS A 231 7.25 18.33 -11.15
CA LYS A 231 7.85 17.16 -11.80
C LYS A 231 6.98 16.72 -12.97
N PRO A 232 7.04 17.40 -14.13
CA PRO A 232 6.16 17.11 -15.27
C PRO A 232 6.31 15.69 -15.83
N THR A 233 7.43 15.01 -15.58
CA THR A 233 7.69 13.61 -15.97
C THR A 233 7.43 12.59 -14.84
N CYS A 234 6.71 12.98 -13.79
CA CYS A 234 6.30 12.08 -12.71
C CYS A 234 5.38 10.99 -13.26
N LEU A 235 5.53 9.75 -12.78
CA LEU A 235 4.69 8.60 -13.14
C LEU A 235 3.20 8.84 -12.84
N LEU A 236 2.89 9.60 -11.78
CA LEU A 236 1.54 10.10 -11.49
C LEU A 236 0.91 10.82 -12.70
N ASN A 237 1.67 11.63 -13.44
CA ASN A 237 1.15 12.35 -14.61
C ASN A 237 0.82 11.44 -15.80
N HIS A 238 1.18 10.15 -15.74
CA HIS A 238 0.90 9.18 -16.79
C HIS A 238 -0.40 8.40 -16.56
N PHE A 239 -1.15 8.69 -15.49
CA PHE A 239 -2.51 8.18 -15.33
C PHE A 239 -3.44 8.76 -16.38
N SER A 240 -4.13 7.87 -17.12
CA SER A 240 -4.96 8.22 -18.28
C SER A 240 -6.27 8.96 -17.93
N GLN A 241 -6.59 9.03 -16.64
CA GLN A 241 -7.54 9.95 -16.05
C GLN A 241 -6.79 10.55 -14.87
N GLY A 242 -6.77 11.89 -14.74
CA GLY A 242 -6.13 12.53 -13.59
C GLY A 242 -6.61 11.89 -12.28
N ALA A 243 -5.79 11.93 -11.24
CA ALA A 243 -6.19 11.52 -9.90
C ALA A 243 -7.21 12.54 -9.35
N GLU A 244 -8.40 12.61 -9.94
CA GLU A 244 -9.54 13.22 -9.27
C GLU A 244 -9.82 12.34 -8.05
N LEU A 245 -9.73 12.93 -6.86
CA LEU A 245 -10.23 12.29 -5.65
C LEU A 245 -11.62 11.73 -5.93
N GLY A 246 -11.79 10.43 -5.70
CA GLY A 246 -13.12 9.85 -5.71
C GLY A 246 -13.96 10.40 -4.57
N ASP A 247 -15.28 10.28 -4.68
CA ASP A 247 -16.18 10.52 -3.55
C ASP A 247 -15.66 9.77 -2.32
N ASN A 248 -15.72 10.42 -1.15
CA ASN A 248 -15.29 9.81 0.11
C ASN A 248 -15.92 8.40 0.21
N PRO A 249 -15.12 7.32 0.38
CA PRO A 249 -15.64 5.96 0.41
C PRO A 249 -16.74 5.76 1.48
N VAL A 250 -16.75 6.60 2.52
CA VAL A 250 -17.83 6.70 3.52
C VAL A 250 -19.05 7.48 3.00
N SER A 251 -18.90 8.55 2.21
CA SER A 251 -20.08 9.22 1.61
C SER A 251 -20.80 8.36 0.56
N ALA A 252 -20.12 7.34 0.03
CA ALA A 252 -20.71 6.32 -0.85
C ALA A 252 -21.38 5.16 -0.07
N SER A 253 -21.49 5.22 1.27
CA SER A 253 -22.11 4.18 2.11
C SER A 253 -23.59 4.45 2.43
N HIS A 254 -24.37 4.78 1.39
CA HIS A 254 -25.83 4.89 1.47
C HIS A 254 -26.53 3.66 0.87
#